data_AF-A0A2S0UJQ2-F1
#
_entry.id   AF-A0A2S0UJQ2-F1
#
_cell.length_a   1.000
_cell.length_b   1.000
_cell.length_c   1.000
_cell.angle_alpha   90.00
_cell.angle_beta   90.00
_cell.angle_gamma   90.00
#
_symmetry.space_group_name_H-M   'P 1'
#
loop_
_entity.id
_entity.type
_entity.pdbx_description
1 polymer ?
#
loop_
_entity_poly.entity_id
_entity_poly.type
_entity_poly.pdbx_seq_one_letter_code
_entity_poly.pdbx_strand_id
1 'polypeptide(L)' 'MSDGYFNEKPGRALRSWALYQMLAGAGWGLVFTVAIAAFGLALWGVSLLLPEESKQAPSPYNSSIEIVQHVATV' A
#
# COMPACT_ATOMS: atom_id res chain seq x y z
N MET A 1 25.29 -35.41 -28.25
CA MET A 1 24.44 -34.34 -27.68
C MET A 1 23.01 -34.73 -27.98
N SER A 2 22.23 -35.08 -26.97
CA SER A 2 20.93 -35.75 -27.13
C SER A 2 19.83 -34.76 -27.54
N ASP A 3 19.11 -35.08 -28.62
CA ASP A 3 18.02 -34.37 -29.29
C ASP A 3 16.74 -34.13 -28.45
N GLY A 4 16.84 -34.03 -27.12
CA GLY A 4 15.71 -33.85 -26.21
C GLY A 4 15.05 -32.47 -26.28
N TYR A 5 15.73 -31.47 -26.85
CA TYR A 5 15.22 -30.10 -26.97
C TYR A 5 14.03 -29.96 -27.93
N PHE A 6 13.89 -30.85 -28.92
CA PHE A 6 12.83 -30.76 -29.94
C PHE A 6 11.55 -31.52 -29.57
N ASN A 7 11.53 -32.27 -28.46
CA ASN A 7 10.38 -33.05 -27.98
C ASN A 7 9.72 -32.43 -26.74
N GLU A 8 9.95 -31.15 -26.48
CA GLU A 8 9.24 -30.43 -25.42
C GLU A 8 7.93 -29.88 -25.96
N LYS A 9 6.80 -30.40 -25.46
CA LYS A 9 5.47 -29.91 -25.82
C LYS A 9 5.41 -28.39 -25.58
N PRO A 10 5.16 -27.55 -26.60
CA PRO A 10 5.22 -26.09 -26.49
C PRO A 10 4.26 -25.54 -25.41
N GLY A 11 3.16 -26.24 -25.14
CA GLY A 11 2.23 -25.90 -24.06
C GLY A 11 2.81 -26.01 -22.65
N ARG A 12 3.88 -26.79 -22.41
CA ARG A 12 4.54 -26.91 -21.11
C ARG A 12 5.30 -25.63 -20.76
N ALA A 13 6.08 -25.11 -21.70
CA ALA A 13 6.87 -23.88 -21.53
C ALA A 13 5.96 -22.65 -21.31
N LEU A 14 4.86 -22.56 -22.07
CA LEU A 14 3.88 -21.49 -21.91
C LEU A 14 3.19 -21.52 -20.54
N ARG A 15 2.83 -22.71 -20.05
CA ARG A 15 2.20 -22.86 -18.73
C ARG A 15 3.16 -22.51 -17.60
N SER A 16 4.40 -22.97 -17.64
CA SER A 16 5.39 -22.62 -16.61
C SER A 16 5.69 -21.12 -16.60
N TRP A 17 5.76 -20.48 -17.77
CA TRP A 17 5.94 -19.04 -17.87
C TRP A 17 4.73 -18.28 -17.30
N ALA A 18 3.52 -18.65 -17.67
CA ALA A 18 2.30 -18.00 -17.16
C ALA A 18 2.17 -18.17 -15.63
N LEU A 19 2.48 -19.36 -15.12
CA LEU A 19 2.43 -19.65 -13.69
C LEU A 19 3.47 -18.84 -12.91
N TYR A 20 4.67 -18.69 -13.48
CA TYR A 20 5.71 -17.83 -12.93
C TYR A 20 5.26 -16.37 -12.87
N GLN A 21 4.64 -15.85 -13.95
CA GLN A 21 4.17 -14.45 -13.97
C GLN A 21 3.04 -14.20 -12.98
N MET A 22 2.10 -15.14 -12.84
CA MET A 22 1.05 -15.06 -11.83
C MET A 22 1.63 -15.06 -10.41
N LEU A 23 2.59 -15.94 -10.13
CA LEU A 23 3.19 -16.05 -8.82
C LEU A 23 4.07 -14.84 -8.48
N ALA A 24 4.84 -14.35 -9.45
CA ALA A 24 5.63 -13.14 -9.30
C ALA A 24 4.72 -11.92 -9.05
N GLY A 25 3.66 -11.76 -9.85
CA GLY A 25 2.68 -10.68 -9.67
C GLY A 25 1.96 -10.75 -8.32
N ALA A 26 1.49 -11.94 -7.94
CA ALA A 26 0.84 -12.17 -6.65
C ALA A 26 1.81 -11.94 -5.47
N GLY A 27 3.07 -12.37 -5.60
CA GLY A 27 4.10 -12.17 -4.58
C GLY A 27 4.39 -10.69 -4.34
N TRP A 28 4.66 -9.94 -5.41
CA TRP A 28 4.90 -8.49 -5.32
C TRP A 28 3.67 -7.72 -4.84
N GLY A 29 2.48 -8.09 -5.33
CA GLY A 29 1.22 -7.52 -4.87
C GLY A 29 1.02 -7.73 -3.37
N LEU A 30 1.23 -8.95 -2.88
CA LEU A 30 1.12 -9.28 -1.46
C LEU A 30 2.11 -8.48 -0.62
N VAL A 31 3.39 -8.41 -1.03
CA VAL A 31 4.40 -7.63 -0.30
C VAL A 31 3.99 -6.16 -0.19
N PHE A 32 3.55 -5.55 -1.28
CA PHE A 32 3.12 -4.16 -1.30
C PHE A 32 1.89 -3.92 -0.42
N THR A 33 0.86 -4.76 -0.55
CA THR A 33 -0.37 -4.65 0.25
C THR A 33 -0.08 -4.84 1.74
N VAL A 34 0.74 -5.82 2.10
CA VAL A 34 1.15 -6.05 3.50
C VAL A 34 1.95 -4.88 4.03
N ALA A 35 2.84 -4.27 3.23
CA ALA A 35 3.60 -3.09 3.64
C ALA A 35 2.68 -1.89 3.95
N ILE A 36 1.68 -1.62 3.11
CA ILE A 36 0.69 -0.56 3.37
C ILE A 36 -0.13 -0.87 4.61
N ALA A 37 -0.62 -2.10 4.75
CA ALA A 37 -1.40 -2.50 5.90
C ALA A 37 -0.59 -2.36 7.21
N ALA A 38 0.68 -2.78 7.19
CA ALA A 38 1.59 -2.63 8.32
C ALA A 38 1.84 -1.15 8.65
N PHE A 39 2.02 -0.30 7.64
CA PHE A 39 2.19 1.15 7.83
C PHE A 39 0.93 1.79 8.45
N GLY A 40 -0.25 1.44 7.97
CA GLY A 40 -1.52 1.92 8.54
C GLY A 40 -1.73 1.47 9.98
N LEU A 41 -1.43 0.19 10.27
CA LEU A 41 -1.49 -0.35 11.63
C LEU A 41 -0.47 0.31 12.56
N ALA A 42 0.74 0.62 12.05
CA ALA A 42 1.76 1.33 12.81
C ALA A 42 1.29 2.75 13.16
N LEU A 43 0.75 3.50 12.20
CA LEU A 43 0.19 4.82 12.45
C LEU A 43 -0.95 4.78 13.46
N TRP A 44 -1.87 3.83 13.30
CA TRP A 44 -2.98 3.65 14.23
C TRP A 44 -2.48 3.28 15.63
N GLY A 45 -1.54 2.34 15.74
CA GLY A 45 -0.95 1.93 17.01
C GLY A 45 -0.19 3.06 17.71
N VAL A 46 0.59 3.84 16.97
CA VAL A 46 1.27 5.02 17.49
C VAL A 46 0.26 6.08 17.95
N SER A 47 -0.80 6.33 17.17
CA SER A 47 -1.87 7.27 17.52
C SER A 47 -2.54 6.94 18.87
N LEU A 48 -2.70 5.66 19.21
CA LEU A 48 -3.22 5.27 20.52
C LEU A 48 -2.31 5.70 21.67
N LEU A 49 -0.99 5.62 21.47
CA LEU A 49 0.03 6.00 22.45
C LEU A 49 0.23 7.51 22.57
N LEU A 50 -0.33 8.31 21.66
CA LEU A 50 -0.21 9.78 21.75
C LEU A 50 -0.96 10.32 22.98
N PRO A 51 -0.37 11.30 23.71
CA PRO A 51 -1.03 12.00 24.82
C PRO A 51 -2.33 12.67 24.39
N GLU A 52 -3.27 12.81 25.32
CA GLU A 52 -4.58 13.43 25.04
C GLU A 52 -4.46 14.88 24.56
N GLU A 53 -3.45 15.62 25.02
CA GLU A 53 -3.16 16.98 24.55
C GLU A 53 -2.88 17.04 23.04
N SER A 54 -2.20 16.03 22.49
CA SER A 54 -1.95 15.93 21.04
C SER A 54 -3.18 15.50 20.24
N LYS A 55 -4.14 14.82 20.89
CA LYS A 55 -5.41 14.38 20.28
C LYS A 55 -6.49 15.47 20.32
N GLN A 56 -6.42 16.38 21.29
CA GLN A 56 -7.34 17.52 21.44
C GLN A 56 -6.81 18.82 20.82
N ALA A 57 -5.64 18.77 20.16
CA ALA A 57 -5.14 19.91 19.41
C ALA A 57 -6.24 20.41 18.45
N PRO A 58 -6.54 21.72 18.42
CA PRO A 58 -7.57 22.27 17.55
C PRO A 58 -7.33 21.80 16.12
N SER A 59 -8.36 21.26 15.46
CA SER A 59 -8.19 20.82 14.08
C SER A 59 -7.75 22.02 13.23
N PRO A 60 -6.70 21.90 12.40
CA PRO A 60 -6.23 23.00 11.56
C PRO A 60 -7.33 23.57 10.66
N TYR A 61 -8.30 22.73 10.31
CA TYR A 61 -9.47 23.09 9.50
C TYR A 61 -10.36 24.14 10.19
N ASN A 62 -10.60 24.02 11.49
CA ASN A 62 -11.40 25.00 12.23
C ASN A 62 -10.70 26.35 12.33
N SER A 63 -9.39 26.36 12.62
CA SER A 63 -8.59 27.59 12.64
C SER A 63 -8.50 28.28 11.28
N SER A 64 -8.44 27.53 10.17
CA SER A 64 -8.44 28.13 8.83
C SER A 64 -9.79 28.76 8.46
N ILE A 65 -10.91 28.20 8.94
CA ILE A 65 -12.25 28.76 8.72
C ILE A 65 -12.42 30.05 9.53
N GLU A 66 -11.99 30.08 10.79
CA GLU A 66 -12.06 31.29 11.63
C GLU A 66 -11.22 32.45 11.08
N ILE A 67 -10.01 32.19 10.58
CA ILE A 67 -9.16 33.22 9.95
C ILE A 67 -9.84 33.80 8.70
N VAL A 68 -10.40 32.93 7.84
CA VAL A 68 -11.10 33.37 6.63
C VAL A 68 -12.36 34.16 6.98
N GLN A 69 -13.11 33.74 8.00
CA GLN A 69 -14.28 34.49 8.48
C GLN A 69 -13.90 35.85 9.07
N HIS A 70 -12.83 35.93 9.85
CA HIS A 70 -12.34 37.19 10.40
C HIS A 70 -11.91 38.18 9.29
N VAL A 71 -11.21 37.71 8.26
CA VAL A 71 -10.81 38.55 7.10
C VAL A 71 -12.01 38.96 6.24
N ALA A 72 -13.03 38.11 6.09
CA ALA A 72 -14.22 38.42 5.28
C ALA A 72 -15.17 39.44 5.95
N THR A 73 -15.05 39.65 7.25
CA THR A 73 -15.90 40.58 8.02
C THR A 73 -15.23 41.92 8.38
N VAL A 74 -13.97 42.14 7.99
CA VAL A 74 -13.22 43.40 8.17
C VAL A 74 -13.21 44.21 6.88
#